data_AF-A0A7C7DIM2-F1
#
_entry.id   AF-A0A7C7DIM2-F1
#
_cell.length_a   1.000
_cell.length_b   1.000
_cell.length_c   1.000
_cell.angle_alpha   90.00
_cell.angle_beta   90.00
_cell.angle_gamma   90.00
#
_symmetry.space_group_name_H-M   'P 1'
#
loop_
_entity.id
_entity.type
_entity.pdbx_description
1 polymer ?
#
loop_
_entity_poly.entity_id
_entity_poly.type
_entity_poly.pdbx_seq_one_letter_code
_entity_poly.pdbx_strand_id
1 'polypeptide(L)'
;MSITEETVRHVAWLARLGLSDEEVEIFTGQLGRILGYVAKLDELDTTAVTPTFHVLDMYNVFREDEPRPGLPRDEALANAPDASLGFFRVPRIIKSGAPAGSPTAEEMSRTSSRTGASPTGPKSGARTGPGGDES
;
A
#
# COMPACT_ATOMS: atom_id res chain seq x y z
N MET A 1 30.70 -0.42 13.98
CA MET A 1 29.95 -0.40 12.71
C MET A 1 29.92 1.04 12.19
N SER A 2 30.31 1.30 10.95
CA SER A 2 30.32 2.66 10.38
C SER A 2 29.11 2.87 9.47
N ILE A 3 28.32 3.91 9.72
CA ILE A 3 27.23 4.33 8.83
C ILE A 3 27.78 5.24 7.75
N THR A 4 27.40 4.97 6.50
CA THR A 4 27.73 5.79 5.34
C THR A 4 26.50 6.59 4.90
N GLU A 5 26.71 7.69 4.20
CA GLU A 5 25.61 8.47 3.64
C GLU A 5 24.76 7.67 2.64
N GLU A 6 25.37 6.74 1.89
CA GLU A 6 24.65 5.82 1.02
C GLU A 6 23.65 4.96 1.81
N THR A 7 24.07 4.49 2.98
CA THR A 7 23.19 3.74 3.89
C THR A 7 22.02 4.61 4.36
N VAL A 8 22.29 5.87 4.72
CA VAL A 8 21.23 6.82 5.13
C VAL A 8 20.24 7.06 3.99
N ARG A 9 20.73 7.33 2.77
CA ARG A 9 19.87 7.53 1.59
C ARG A 9 19.05 6.27 1.27
N HIS A 10 19.64 5.08 1.41
CA HIS A 10 18.94 3.83 1.20
C HIS A 10 17.81 3.61 2.21
N VAL A 11 18.08 3.83 3.50
CA VAL A 11 17.07 3.72 4.56
C VAL A 11 15.98 4.78 4.39
N ALA A 12 16.33 6.01 4.01
CA ALA A 12 15.36 7.06 3.71
C ALA A 12 14.44 6.66 2.55
N TRP A 13 14.97 6.03 1.49
CA TRP A 13 14.18 5.52 0.38
C TRP A 13 13.19 4.42 0.80
N LEU A 14 13.63 3.50 1.67
CA LEU A 14 12.78 2.46 2.26
C LEU A 14 11.64 3.07 3.11
N ALA A 15 11.96 4.11 3.87
CA ALA A 15 11.02 4.83 4.72
C ALA A 15 10.17 5.87 3.97
N ARG A 16 10.36 6.05 2.65
CA ARG A 16 9.70 7.09 1.83
C ARG A 16 9.94 8.52 2.34
N LEU A 17 11.13 8.78 2.86
CA LEU A 17 11.59 10.10 3.29
C LEU A 17 12.44 10.75 2.19
N GLY A 18 12.06 11.96 1.78
CA GLY A 18 12.90 12.80 0.91
C GLY A 18 13.82 13.65 1.79
N LEU A 19 15.12 13.36 1.76
CA LEU A 19 16.14 14.09 2.52
C LEU A 19 16.97 14.97 1.60
N SER A 20 17.32 16.17 2.08
CA SER A 20 18.34 17.00 1.45
C SER A 20 19.75 16.45 1.71
N ASP A 21 20.75 16.89 0.94
CA ASP A 21 22.14 16.47 1.16
C ASP A 21 22.67 16.91 2.55
N GLU A 22 22.26 18.10 3.01
CA GLU A 22 22.59 18.61 4.34
C GLU A 22 21.99 17.72 5.45
N GLU A 23 20.74 17.29 5.28
CA GLU A 23 20.08 16.37 6.22
C GLU A 23 20.76 14.99 6.22
N VAL A 24 21.22 14.51 5.06
CA VAL A 24 21.96 13.25 4.98
C VAL A 24 23.27 13.31 5.75
N GLU A 25 24.03 14.40 5.65
CA GLU A 25 25.26 14.59 6.43
C GLU A 25 24.96 14.57 7.94
N ILE A 26 23.96 15.34 8.37
CA ILE A 26 23.52 15.42 9.77
C ILE A 26 23.10 14.03 10.28
N PHE A 27 22.23 13.33 9.54
CA PHE A 27 21.71 12.04 9.97
C PHE A 27 22.76 10.93 9.93
N THR A 28 23.75 11.01 9.05
CA THR A 28 24.89 10.08 9.05
C THR A 28 25.62 10.13 10.40
N GLY A 29 25.93 11.33 10.88
CA GLY A 29 26.57 11.51 12.20
C GLY A 29 25.67 11.14 13.38
N GLN A 30 24.38 11.51 13.33
CA GLN A 30 23.43 11.20 14.40
C GLN A 30 23.16 9.69 14.53
N LEU A 31 22.86 9.02 13.42
CA LEU A 31 22.61 7.57 13.40
C LEU A 31 23.86 6.79 13.80
N GLY A 32 25.05 7.23 13.38
CA GLY A 32 26.31 6.64 13.83
C GLY A 32 26.47 6.66 15.35
N ARG A 33 26.13 7.79 16.02
CA ARG A 33 26.16 7.89 17.49
C ARG A 33 25.11 6.98 18.16
N ILE A 34 23.89 6.93 17.62
CA ILE A 34 22.81 6.10 18.16
C ILE A 34 23.19 4.62 18.07
N LEU A 35 23.66 4.15 16.92
CA LEU A 35 24.08 2.76 16.75
C LEU A 35 25.33 2.42 17.57
N GLY A 36 26.24 3.38 17.73
CA GLY A 36 27.36 3.22 18.65
C GLY A 36 26.91 3.04 20.10
N TYR A 37 25.84 3.70 20.53
CA TYR A 37 25.24 3.48 21.84
C TYR A 37 24.53 2.12 21.95
N VAL A 38 23.79 1.72 20.91
CA VAL A 38 23.09 0.42 20.84
C VAL A 38 24.08 -0.75 20.89
N ALA A 39 25.29 -0.60 20.33
CA ALA A 39 26.33 -1.63 20.37
C ALA A 39 26.75 -2.06 21.78
N LYS A 40 26.43 -1.28 22.83
CA LYS A 40 26.60 -1.72 24.23
C LYS A 40 25.79 -2.96 24.58
N LEU A 41 24.70 -3.22 23.86
CA LEU A 41 23.90 -4.44 24.04
C LEU A 41 24.67 -5.70 23.61
N ASP A 42 25.68 -5.59 22.75
CA ASP A 42 26.51 -6.72 22.31
C ASP A 42 27.44 -7.23 23.44
N GLU A 43 27.60 -6.47 24.52
CA GLU A 43 28.39 -6.86 25.70
C GLU A 43 27.68 -7.93 26.56
N LEU A 44 26.39 -8.18 26.32
CA LEU A 44 25.56 -9.10 27.09
C LEU A 44 25.41 -10.46 26.37
N ASP A 45 25.67 -11.55 27.08
CA ASP A 45 25.41 -12.90 26.57
C ASP A 45 23.90 -13.20 26.56
N THR A 46 23.35 -13.37 25.37
CA THR A 46 21.93 -13.69 25.14
C THR A 46 21.72 -15.09 24.55
N THR A 47 22.77 -15.92 24.48
CA THR A 47 22.71 -17.25 23.84
C THR A 47 21.71 -18.21 24.48
N ALA A 48 21.43 -18.04 25.78
CA ALA A 48 20.49 -18.86 26.54
C ALA A 48 19.11 -18.20 26.74
N VAL A 49 18.87 -17.01 26.17
CA VAL A 49 17.63 -16.25 26.37
C VAL A 49 16.80 -16.26 25.11
N THR A 50 15.53 -16.67 25.21
CA THR A 50 14.59 -16.61 24.10
C THR A 50 14.15 -15.16 23.85
N PRO A 51 14.04 -14.71 22.58
CA PRO A 51 13.53 -13.38 22.28
C PRO A 51 12.11 -13.15 22.82
N THR A 52 11.88 -11.97 23.39
CA THR A 52 10.55 -11.56 23.86
C THR A 52 9.82 -10.80 22.76
N PHE A 53 8.76 -11.39 22.19
CA PHE A 53 7.93 -10.76 21.15
C PHE A 53 6.75 -9.95 21.73
N HIS A 54 6.12 -10.49 22.77
CA HIS A 54 5.00 -9.88 23.48
C HIS A 54 5.26 -10.02 24.97
N VAL A 55 4.86 -9.00 25.74
CA VAL A 55 5.01 -9.01 27.21
C VAL A 55 3.93 -9.84 27.91
N LEU A 56 2.85 -10.13 27.19
CA LEU A 56 1.75 -10.97 27.66
C LEU A 56 1.82 -12.32 26.96
N ASP A 57 1.37 -13.37 27.66
CA ASP A 57 1.16 -14.68 27.07
C ASP A 57 -0.01 -14.61 26.09
N MET A 58 0.32 -14.50 24.80
CA MET A 58 -0.66 -14.49 23.73
C MET A 58 -0.98 -15.91 23.29
N TYR A 59 -2.26 -16.24 23.30
CA TYR A 59 -2.81 -17.44 22.65
C TYR A 59 -3.49 -17.04 21.34
N ASN A 60 -3.84 -18.03 20.52
CA ASN A 60 -4.56 -17.75 19.27
C ASN A 60 -5.92 -17.11 19.59
N VAL A 61 -6.06 -15.83 19.24
CA VAL A 61 -7.33 -15.09 19.32
C VAL A 61 -7.93 -15.05 17.93
N PHE A 62 -8.92 -15.90 17.69
CA PHE A 62 -9.64 -15.95 16.43
C PHE A 62 -10.83 -15.00 16.44
N ARG A 63 -11.15 -14.45 15.27
CA ARG A 63 -12.39 -13.75 14.99
C ARG A 63 -13.30 -14.71 14.22
N GLU A 64 -14.54 -14.86 14.66
CA GLU A 64 -15.57 -15.59 13.90
C GLU A 64 -15.72 -15.01 12.50
N ASP A 65 -15.92 -15.89 11.50
CA ASP A 65 -16.05 -15.48 10.10
C ASP A 65 -17.47 -15.01 9.76
N GLU A 66 -17.92 -14.00 10.48
CA GLU A 66 -19.22 -13.38 10.29
C GLU A 66 -19.08 -12.03 9.58
N PRO A 67 -19.93 -11.74 8.57
CA PRO A 67 -19.93 -10.43 7.93
C PRO A 67 -20.44 -9.37 8.91
N ARG A 68 -19.75 -8.23 8.95
CA ARG A 68 -20.15 -7.05 9.74
C ARG A 68 -20.38 -5.87 8.80
N PRO A 69 -21.29 -4.94 9.14
CA PRO A 69 -21.44 -3.70 8.38
C PRO A 69 -20.10 -2.98 8.28
N GLY A 70 -19.70 -2.62 7.05
CA GLY A 70 -18.52 -1.79 6.80
C GLY A 70 -18.76 -0.33 7.16
N LEU A 71 -17.69 0.46 7.21
CA LEU A 71 -17.78 1.91 7.41
C LEU A 71 -18.52 2.55 6.21
N PRO A 72 -19.48 3.48 6.41
CA PRO A 72 -20.12 4.20 5.32
C PRO A 72 -19.08 4.89 4.43
N ARG A 73 -19.28 4.84 3.11
CA ARG A 73 -18.28 5.36 2.14
C ARG A 73 -17.94 6.83 2.40
N ASP A 74 -18.92 7.64 2.75
CA ASP A 74 -18.74 9.07 2.97
C ASP A 74 -17.90 9.33 4.25
N GLU A 75 -18.06 8.50 5.28
CA GLU A 75 -17.22 8.53 6.49
C GLU A 75 -15.80 8.03 6.21
N ALA A 76 -15.67 6.97 5.41
CA ALA A 76 -14.37 6.42 5.03
C ALA A 76 -13.52 7.43 4.22
N LEU A 77 -14.16 8.31 3.45
CA LEU A 77 -13.51 9.33 2.64
C LEU A 77 -13.39 10.69 3.33
N ALA A 78 -13.94 10.86 4.53
CA ALA A 78 -14.01 12.16 5.20
C ALA A 78 -12.63 12.82 5.42
N ASN A 79 -11.57 12.01 5.57
CA ASN A 79 -10.19 12.49 5.75
C ASN A 79 -9.32 12.31 4.51
N ALA A 80 -9.89 11.93 3.36
CA ALA A 80 -9.13 11.76 2.13
C ALA A 80 -8.63 13.13 1.63
N PRO A 81 -7.31 13.33 1.41
CA PRO A 81 -6.80 14.59 0.86
C PRO A 81 -7.36 14.90 -0.52
N ASP A 82 -7.61 13.86 -1.32
CA ASP A 82 -8.27 13.96 -2.62
C ASP A 82 -9.19 12.75 -2.85
N ALA A 83 -10.48 13.02 -3.00
CA ALA A 83 -11.51 12.03 -3.27
C ALA A 83 -12.28 12.38 -4.57
N SER A 84 -12.65 11.36 -5.33
CA SER A 84 -13.44 11.52 -6.55
C SER A 84 -14.33 10.31 -6.81
N LEU A 85 -15.59 10.55 -7.15
CA LEU A 85 -16.56 9.51 -7.53
C LEU A 85 -16.66 8.35 -6.51
N GLY A 86 -16.40 8.63 -5.23
CA GLY A 86 -16.39 7.61 -4.16
C GLY A 86 -15.08 6.82 -4.02
N PHE A 87 -13.97 7.30 -4.59
CA PHE A 87 -12.64 6.70 -4.52
C PHE A 87 -11.59 7.68 -3.98
N PHE A 88 -10.51 7.15 -3.42
CA PHE A 88 -9.28 7.91 -3.17
C PHE A 88 -8.58 8.17 -4.50
N ARG A 89 -8.29 9.43 -4.82
CA ARG A 89 -7.56 9.79 -6.02
C ARG A 89 -6.08 9.92 -5.68
N VAL A 90 -5.26 9.19 -6.43
CA VAL A 90 -3.79 9.20 -6.30
C VAL A 90 -3.15 9.38 -7.67
N PRO A 91 -1.91 9.89 -7.76
CA PRO A 91 -1.17 9.93 -9.01
C PRO A 91 -1.09 8.54 -9.65
N ARG A 92 -1.20 8.49 -10.98
CA ARG A 92 -1.12 7.23 -11.72
C ARG A 92 0.24 6.57 -11.49
N ILE A 93 0.22 5.30 -11.09
CA ILE A 93 1.43 4.49 -10.94
C ILE A 93 1.95 4.16 -12.35
N ILE A 94 3.01 4.85 -12.78
CA ILE A 94 3.76 4.56 -14.00
C ILE A 94 5.10 3.97 -13.55
N LYS A 95 5.57 2.88 -14.18
CA LYS A 95 6.95 2.42 -13.99
C LYS A 95 7.91 3.53 -14.39
N SER A 96 8.59 4.14 -13.44
CA SER A 96 9.62 5.15 -13.68
C SER A 96 10.84 4.49 -14.31
N GLY A 97 10.97 4.62 -15.63
CA GLY A 97 12.14 4.18 -16.40
C GLY A 97 11.89 4.01 -17.91
N ALA A 98 11.47 5.06 -18.63
CA ALA A 98 11.62 5.15 -20.10
C ALA A 98 11.53 6.63 -20.56
N PRO A 99 12.31 7.08 -21.57
CA PRO A 99 12.57 8.49 -21.87
C PRO A 99 11.41 9.24 -22.53
N ALA A 100 11.42 10.56 -22.32
CA ALA A 100 10.46 11.55 -22.78
C ALA A 100 10.07 11.38 -24.27
N GLY A 101 8.76 11.30 -24.54
CA GLY A 101 8.24 11.33 -25.91
C GLY A 101 6.96 10.54 -26.20
N SER A 102 6.11 10.23 -25.22
CA SER A 102 4.80 9.60 -25.51
C SER A 102 3.69 10.65 -25.62
N PRO A 103 2.72 10.46 -26.54
CA PRO A 103 1.84 11.52 -27.02
C PRO A 103 0.87 12.00 -25.95
N THR A 104 0.55 13.29 -26.00
CA THR A 104 -0.41 13.95 -25.10
C THR A 104 -1.83 13.44 -25.38
N ALA A 105 -2.68 13.42 -24.34
CA ALA A 105 -4.05 12.88 -24.38
C ALA A 105 -4.97 13.47 -25.48
N GLU A 106 -4.59 14.59 -26.10
CA GLU A 106 -5.26 15.17 -27.28
C GLU A 106 -5.18 14.28 -28.53
N GLU A 107 -4.12 13.49 -28.73
CA GLU A 107 -3.95 12.67 -29.93
C GLU A 107 -4.86 11.43 -29.96
N MET A 108 -5.31 10.94 -28.80
CA MET A 108 -6.17 9.76 -28.71
C MET A 108 -7.66 10.07 -28.97
N SER A 109 -8.06 11.35 -28.91
CA SER A 109 -9.45 11.79 -29.14
C SER A 109 -9.88 11.67 -30.61
N ARG A 110 -8.94 11.71 -31.56
CA ARG A 110 -9.26 11.75 -33.00
C ARG A 110 -9.55 10.38 -33.63
N THR A 111 -9.30 9.27 -32.92
CA THR A 111 -9.40 7.92 -33.51
C THR A 111 -10.73 7.22 -33.20
N SER A 112 -11.56 7.73 -32.28
CA SER A 112 -12.83 7.09 -31.87
C SER A 112 -14.06 7.45 -32.71
N SER A 113 -13.94 8.28 -33.74
CA SER A 113 -15.10 8.79 -34.51
C SER A 113 -15.47 7.98 -35.75
N ARG A 114 -14.96 6.76 -35.95
CA ARG A 114 -15.38 5.92 -37.09
C ARG A 114 -15.69 4.49 -36.69
N THR A 115 -16.93 4.09 -37.01
CA THR A 115 -17.58 2.76 -36.88
C THR A 115 -18.43 2.66 -35.60
N GLY A 116 -19.77 2.71 -35.60
CA GLY A 116 -20.76 2.53 -36.65
C GLY A 116 -21.67 1.33 -36.34
N ALA A 117 -22.90 1.61 -35.91
CA ALA A 117 -24.12 0.78 -35.96
C ALA A 117 -24.35 -0.37 -34.95
N SER A 118 -25.42 -0.19 -34.16
CA SER A 118 -26.27 -1.18 -33.44
C SER A 118 -27.19 -1.95 -34.44
N PRO A 119 -28.20 -2.82 -34.09
CA PRO A 119 -28.73 -3.33 -32.80
C PRO A 119 -29.22 -4.82 -32.80
N THR A 120 -30.05 -5.21 -31.80
CA THR A 120 -30.96 -6.39 -31.62
C THR A 120 -30.47 -7.45 -30.61
N GLY A 121 -31.22 -8.00 -29.64
CA GLY A 121 -32.60 -7.93 -29.11
C GLY A 121 -32.68 -8.92 -27.91
N PRO A 122 -33.75 -8.95 -27.07
CA PRO A 122 -33.70 -9.54 -25.73
C PRO A 122 -34.10 -11.03 -25.68
N LYS A 123 -33.54 -11.79 -24.74
CA LYS A 123 -34.09 -13.10 -24.33
C LYS A 123 -34.37 -13.13 -22.83
N SER A 124 -35.63 -12.90 -22.51
CA SER A 124 -36.32 -13.34 -21.29
C SER A 124 -36.40 -14.86 -21.27
N GLY A 125 -36.19 -15.47 -20.10
CA GLY A 125 -36.28 -16.91 -19.91
C GLY A 125 -36.23 -17.27 -18.43
N ALA A 126 -37.32 -16.97 -17.72
CA ALA A 126 -37.59 -17.47 -16.38
C ALA A 126 -37.62 -19.01 -16.36
N ARG A 127 -37.01 -19.62 -15.35
CA ARG A 127 -37.25 -21.01 -14.94
C ARG A 127 -37.27 -21.10 -13.42
N THR A 128 -38.47 -20.95 -12.88
CA THR A 128 -38.88 -21.46 -11.58
C THR A 128 -39.19 -22.96 -11.71
N GLY A 129 -38.78 -23.75 -10.73
CA GLY A 129 -39.13 -25.16 -10.57
C GLY A 129 -38.80 -25.62 -9.14
N PRO A 130 -39.56 -26.57 -8.56
CA PRO A 130 -40.12 -26.42 -7.22
C PRO A 130 -39.35 -27.17 -6.13
N GLY A 131 -39.67 -26.81 -4.87
CA GLY A 131 -39.26 -27.55 -3.68
C GLY A 131 -39.83 -28.97 -3.62
N GLY A 132 -39.08 -29.81 -2.92
CA GLY A 132 -39.44 -31.15 -2.50
C GLY A 132 -38.62 -31.50 -1.28
N ASP A 133 -39.33 -31.65 -0.17
CA ASP A 133 -38.95 -32.24 1.11
C ASP A 133 -38.35 -33.64 0.92
N GLU A 134 -37.39 -34.04 1.78
CA GLU A 134 -37.28 -35.38 2.39
C GLU A 134 -35.92 -35.58 3.09
N SER A 135 -36.01 -35.73 4.42
CA SER A 135 -35.22 -36.56 5.36
C SER A 135 -33.69 -36.50 5.37
#